data_AF-A0A843D2Y9-F1
#
_entry.id   AF-A0A843D2Y9-F1
#
_cell.length_a   1.000
_cell.length_b   1.000
_cell.length_c   1.000
_cell.angle_alpha   90.00
_cell.angle_beta   90.00
_cell.angle_gamma   90.00
#
_symmetry.space_group_name_H-M   'P 1'
#
loop_
_entity.id
_entity.type
_entity.pdbx_description
1 polymer ?
#
loop_
_entity_poly.entity_id
_entity_poly.type
_entity_poly.pdbx_seq_one_letter_code
_entity_poly.pdbx_strand_id
1 'polypeptide(L)' 'MKFLLITDLHQHKSAMDWINEEIEEYKVDFVIHLGDVTDMGTSQEAKELLKMIKSKVYVIPGNCDPRDMPENIRDV' A
#
# COMPACT_ATOMS: atom_id res chain seq x y z
N MET A 1 -3.55 10.82 17.18
CA MET A 1 -3.26 9.66 16.32
C MET A 1 -4.04 9.83 15.03
N LYS A 2 -3.37 9.79 13.90
CA LYS A 2 -3.95 9.90 12.56
C LYS A 2 -3.42 8.75 11.71
N PHE A 3 -4.30 8.16 10.92
CA PHE A 3 -3.93 7.17 9.92
C PHE A 3 -4.47 7.61 8.57
N LEU A 4 -3.77 7.21 7.51
CA LEU A 4 -4.23 7.37 6.14
C LEU A 4 -4.77 6.02 5.67
N LEU A 5 -5.99 6.02 5.14
CA LEU A 5 -6.62 4.84 4.55
C LEU A 5 -6.53 4.92 3.03
N ILE A 6 -6.03 3.86 2.40
CA ILE A 6 -5.91 3.72 0.95
C ILE A 6 -6.70 2.47 0.53
N THR A 7 -7.42 2.57 -0.58
CA THR A 7 -8.12 1.45 -1.23
C THR A 7 -7.95 1.56 -2.74
N ASP A 8 -8.03 0.44 -3.43
CA ASP A 8 -8.10 0.29 -4.89
C ASP A 8 -6.98 1.02 -5.65
N LEU A 9 -5.75 0.84 -5.19
CA LEU A 9 -4.57 1.44 -5.79
C LEU A 9 -4.27 0.85 -7.18
N HIS A 10 -4.53 -0.44 -7.40
CA HIS A 10 -4.39 -1.12 -8.69
C HIS A 10 -3.08 -0.77 -9.43
N GLN A 11 -1.93 -0.86 -8.75
CA GLN A 11 -0.62 -0.54 -9.33
C GLN A 11 -0.44 0.89 -9.88
N HIS A 12 -1.29 1.85 -9.53
CA HIS A 12 -1.15 3.25 -9.95
C HIS A 12 0.02 3.95 -9.22
N LYS A 13 1.24 3.66 -9.67
CA LYS A 13 2.49 4.24 -9.14
C LYS A 13 2.50 5.77 -9.16
N SER A 14 1.76 6.39 -10.08
CA SER A 14 1.63 7.85 -10.16
C SER A 14 1.00 8.49 -8.92
N ALA A 15 0.28 7.73 -8.08
CA ALA A 15 -0.29 8.22 -6.84
C ALA A 15 0.71 8.31 -5.68
N MET A 16 1.91 7.72 -5.80
CA MET A 16 2.85 7.57 -4.68
C MET A 16 3.38 8.91 -4.17
N ASP A 17 3.65 9.86 -5.06
CA ASP A 17 4.13 11.18 -4.65
C ASP A 17 3.05 11.90 -3.83
N TRP A 18 1.81 11.91 -4.33
CA TRP A 18 0.67 12.48 -3.62
C TRP A 18 0.41 11.81 -2.26
N ILE A 19 0.41 10.46 -2.20
CA ILE A 19 0.24 9.73 -0.93
C ILE A 19 1.31 10.14 0.09
N ASN A 20 2.56 10.28 -0.35
CA ASN A 20 3.66 10.66 0.53
C ASN A 20 3.60 12.14 0.97
N GLU A 21 3.08 13.03 0.12
CA GLU A 21 2.80 14.42 0.48
C GLU A 21 1.71 14.50 1.58
N GLU A 22 0.61 13.74 1.43
CA GLU A 22 -0.46 13.68 2.44
C GLU A 22 0.05 13.11 3.77
N ILE A 23 0.92 12.10 3.74
CA ILE A 23 1.54 11.53 4.94
C ILE A 23 2.32 12.62 5.71
N GLU A 24 3.11 13.42 5.00
CA GLU A 24 3.93 14.47 5.59
C GLU A 24 3.07 15.64 6.09
N GLU A 25 2.18 16.17 5.25
CA GLU A 25 1.33 17.33 5.56
C GLU A 25 0.49 17.08 6.81
N TYR A 26 -0.16 15.91 6.87
CA TYR A 26 -1.06 15.60 7.97
C TYR A 26 -0.35 14.96 9.17
N LYS A 27 0.95 14.66 9.07
CA LYS A 27 1.73 13.95 10.10
C LYS A 27 1.07 12.62 10.45
N VAL A 28 0.87 11.79 9.43
CA VAL A 28 0.23 10.47 9.54
C VAL A 28 1.13 9.51 10.32
N ASP A 29 0.58 8.85 11.36
CA ASP A 29 1.33 7.91 12.20
C ASP A 29 1.58 6.57 11.49
N PHE A 30 0.62 6.13 10.66
CA PHE A 30 0.70 4.91 9.86
C PHE A 30 -0.38 4.89 8.75
N VAL A 31 -0.19 4.01 7.76
CA VAL A 31 -1.10 3.78 6.63
C VAL A 31 -1.82 2.44 6.80
N ILE A 32 -3.10 2.40 6.44
CA ILE A 32 -3.87 1.16 6.25
C ILE A 32 -4.20 1.08 4.76
N HIS A 33 -3.91 -0.05 4.12
CA HIS A 33 -4.28 -0.33 2.74
C HIS A 33 -5.25 -1.52 2.69
N LEU A 34 -6.44 -1.32 2.14
CA LEU A 34 -7.51 -2.33 2.13
C LEU A 34 -7.73 -2.93 0.74
N GLY A 35 -6.65 -3.37 0.07
CA GLY A 35 -6.69 -3.83 -1.32
C GLY A 35 -7.35 -2.81 -2.24
N ASP A 36 -7.52 -3.09 -3.53
CA ASP A 36 -6.59 -3.89 -4.32
C ASP A 36 -5.26 -3.13 -4.47
N VAL A 37 -4.14 -3.70 -4.04
CA VAL A 37 -2.81 -3.08 -4.21
C VAL A 37 -2.36 -3.18 -5.67
N THR A 38 -2.69 -4.30 -6.31
CA THR A 38 -2.32 -4.64 -7.69
C THR A 38 -3.55 -4.87 -8.58
N ASP A 39 -3.34 -4.88 -9.89
CA ASP A 39 -4.36 -5.28 -10.87
C ASP A 39 -3.96 -6.63 -11.49
N MET A 40 -4.26 -7.72 -10.78
CA MET A 40 -3.86 -9.09 -11.14
C MET A 40 -2.33 -9.24 -11.26
N GLY A 41 -1.58 -8.51 -10.44
CA GLY A 41 -0.13 -8.50 -10.41
C GLY A 41 0.47 -9.61 -9.54
N THR A 42 1.80 -9.55 -9.39
CA THR A 42 2.58 -10.47 -8.55
C THR A 42 2.77 -9.93 -7.13
N SER A 43 3.02 -10.83 -6.19
CA SER A 43 3.27 -10.48 -4.78
C SER A 43 4.52 -9.62 -4.62
N GLN A 44 5.50 -9.80 -5.51
CA GLN A 44 6.69 -8.98 -5.61
C GLN A 44 6.38 -7.54 -6.06
N GLU A 45 5.52 -7.35 -7.07
CA GLU A 45 5.09 -6.01 -7.50
C GLU A 45 4.31 -5.30 -6.40
N ALA A 46 3.43 -6.01 -5.69
CA ALA A 46 2.72 -5.47 -4.54
C ALA A 46 3.70 -5.00 -3.45
N LYS A 47 4.69 -5.84 -3.13
CA LYS A 47 5.74 -5.53 -2.15
C LYS A 47 6.55 -4.29 -2.55
N GLU A 48 6.96 -4.19 -3.81
CA GLU A 48 7.70 -3.03 -4.32
C GLU A 48 6.88 -1.75 -4.22
N LEU A 49 5.58 -1.81 -4.55
CA LEU A 49 4.67 -0.67 -4.46
C LEU A 49 4.48 -0.21 -3.01
N LEU A 50 4.23 -1.14 -2.09
CA LEU A 50 4.02 -0.83 -0.68
C LEU A 50 5.29 -0.24 -0.03
N LYS A 51 6.49 -0.66 -0.44
CA LYS A 51 7.77 -0.08 0.02
C LYS A 51 7.98 1.38 -0.41
N MET A 52 7.20 1.90 -1.36
CA MET A 52 7.28 3.31 -1.76
C MET A 52 6.53 4.24 -0.78
N ILE A 53 5.67 3.69 0.08
CA ILE A 53 4.92 4.45 1.09
C ILE A 53 5.87 4.80 2.23
N LYS A 54 6.07 6.10 2.48
CA LYS A 54 7.03 6.64 3.47
C LYS A 54 6.47 6.64 4.89
N SER A 55 5.73 5.60 5.26
CA SER A 55 5.19 5.39 6.60
C SER A 55 4.94 3.90 6.82
N LYS A 56 4.79 3.49 8.08
CA LYS A 56 4.44 2.12 8.41
C LYS A 56 3.10 1.78 7.77
N VAL A 57 3.04 0.69 7.00
CA VAL A 57 1.83 0.27 6.30
C VAL A 57 1.31 -1.05 6.85
N TYR A 58 -0.01 -1.14 7.02
CA TYR A 58 -0.72 -2.38 7.30
C TYR A 58 -1.64 -2.70 6.13
N VAL A 59 -1.66 -3.94 5.68
CA VAL A 59 -2.35 -4.31 4.43
C VAL A 59 -3.29 -5.47 4.65
N ILE A 60 -4.49 -5.36 4.09
CA ILE A 60 -5.40 -6.48 3.85
C ILE A 60 -5.51 -6.59 2.31
N PRO A 61 -5.08 -7.69 1.69
CA PRO A 61 -5.17 -7.85 0.24
C PRO A 61 -6.63 -7.90 -0.22
N GLY A 62 -6.87 -7.38 -1.42
CA GLY A 62 -8.16 -7.48 -2.09
C GLY A 62 -8.23 -8.68 -3.05
N ASN A 63 -9.23 -8.68 -3.93
CA ASN A 63 -9.47 -9.79 -4.86
C ASN A 63 -8.55 -9.80 -6.09
N CYS A 64 -7.97 -8.67 -6.48
CA CYS A 64 -7.00 -8.58 -7.57
C CYS A 64 -5.57 -8.82 -7.11
N ASP A 65 -5.36 -8.89 -5.79
CA ASP A 65 -4.06 -9.20 -5.20
C ASP A 65 -3.78 -10.71 -5.20
N PRO A 66 -2.51 -11.12 -5.39
CA PRO A 66 -2.16 -12.52 -5.46
C PRO A 66 -2.23 -13.19 -4.09
N ARG A 67 -2.63 -14.47 -4.06
CA ARG A 67 -2.94 -15.19 -2.81
C ARG A 67 -1.75 -15.38 -1.87
N ASP A 68 -0.54 -15.35 -2.40
CA ASP A 68 0.72 -15.45 -1.65
C ASP A 68 1.22 -14.09 -1.15
N MET A 69 0.49 -13.00 -1.43
CA MET A 69 0.88 -11.66 -1.01
C MET A 69 1.06 -11.52 0.52
N PRO A 70 0.15 -12.02 1.40
CA PRO A 70 0.32 -11.88 2.85
C PRO A 70 1.66 -12.39 3.38
N GLU A 71 2.18 -13.49 2.81
CA GLU A 71 3.48 -14.06 3.17
C GLU A 71 4.64 -13.19 2.68
N ASN A 72 4.53 -12.61 1.48
CA ASN A 72 5.61 -11.89 0.83
C ASN A 72 5.78 -10.44 1.31
N ILE A 73 4.75 -9.85 1.93
CA ILE A 73 4.77 -8.46 2.42
C ILE A 73 5.05 -8.33 3.92
N ARG A 74 5.40 -9.42 4.63
CA ARG A 74 5.59 -9.41 6.09
C ARG A 74 6.73 -8.51 6.59
N ASP A 75 7.68 -8.20 5.71
CA ASP A 75 8.86 -7.36 5.95
C ASP A 75 8.73 -5.95 5.37
N VAL A 76 7.52 -5.58 4.93
CA VAL A 76 7.19 -4.22 4.48
C VAL A 76 6.84 -3.33 5.68
#